data_AF-A0A7J2YBI7-F1
#
_entry.id   AF-A0A7J2YBI7-F1
#
_cell.length_a   1.000
_cell.length_b   1.000
_cell.length_c   1.000
_cell.angle_alpha   90.00
_cell.angle_beta   90.00
_cell.angle_gamma   90.00
#
_symmetry.space_group_name_H-M   'P 1'
#
loop_
_entity.id
_entity.type
_entity.pdbx_description
1 polymer ?
#
loop_
_entity_poly.entity_id
_entity_poly.type
_entity_poly.pdbx_seq_one_letter_code
_entity_poly.pdbx_strand_id
1 'polypeptide(L)'
;MGAGWAIFQSTTSPNMTPQQMQKMMADPNFNQQMMSQFRNNPQMMQNWHNQMMNDPQIRQQMMNMMMGNMTGMMHQMGRPFNPDLNPQQITYPAIFGFNDLHIEAIRHVKPDGDPSKLEVVVHHHCKVYDDMTAACLLFPTGMGDQDKPYGIEYVVTAEQFAELPEEEKAYWHYHKTEFPRAHATFPDMNESELAKVKPILDETYGKVFYFWQYGDKHPIGEPEVLVIQHLPEQP
;
A
#
# COMPACT_ATOMS: atom_id res chain seq x y z
N MET A 1 20.71 -43.95 36.97
CA MET A 1 19.82 -43.31 37.97
C MET A 1 19.56 -41.89 37.49
N GLY A 2 18.30 -41.50 37.35
CA GLY A 2 17.84 -40.44 36.43
C GLY A 2 18.20 -39.00 36.81
N ALA A 3 18.55 -38.21 35.79
CA ALA A 3 18.55 -36.76 35.84
C ALA A 3 17.10 -36.25 35.72
N GLY A 4 16.63 -35.56 36.76
CA GLY A 4 15.30 -34.94 36.78
C GLY A 4 15.23 -33.75 35.84
N TRP A 5 14.38 -33.84 34.82
CA TRP A 5 13.93 -32.69 34.06
C TRP A 5 12.91 -31.94 34.90
N ALA A 6 13.26 -30.71 35.32
CA ALA A 6 12.29 -29.79 35.88
C ALA A 6 11.29 -29.42 34.78
N ILE A 7 10.09 -30.00 34.86
CA ILE A 7 8.94 -29.57 34.08
C ILE A 7 8.57 -28.19 34.61
N PHE A 8 8.83 -27.13 33.84
CA PHE A 8 8.13 -25.86 34.05
C PHE A 8 6.67 -26.10 33.68
N GLN A 9 5.87 -26.52 34.65
CA GLN A 9 4.42 -26.36 34.58
C GLN A 9 4.17 -24.86 34.58
N SER A 10 3.84 -24.28 33.43
CA SER A 10 3.22 -22.96 33.40
C SER A 10 1.82 -23.12 33.98
N THR A 11 1.72 -23.00 35.30
CA THR A 11 0.45 -22.80 35.98
C THR A 11 -0.14 -21.50 35.43
N THR A 12 -1.09 -21.58 34.50
CA THR A 12 -1.97 -20.46 34.18
C THR A 12 -2.80 -20.19 35.43
N SER A 13 -2.29 -19.28 36.26
CA SER A 13 -2.93 -18.89 37.50
C SER A 13 -4.25 -18.17 37.17
N PRO A 14 -5.37 -18.42 37.87
CA PRO A 14 -6.68 -17.82 37.55
C PRO A 14 -6.79 -16.30 37.82
N ASN A 15 -5.68 -15.63 38.13
CA ASN A 15 -5.66 -14.28 38.73
C ASN A 15 -4.76 -13.29 37.98
N MET A 16 -4.49 -13.49 36.69
CA MET A 16 -3.71 -12.51 35.93
C MET A 16 -4.55 -11.30 35.57
N THR A 17 -4.05 -10.10 35.90
CA THR A 17 -4.73 -8.87 35.51
C THR A 17 -4.59 -8.64 34.00
N PRO A 18 -5.54 -7.95 33.37
CA PRO A 18 -5.49 -7.64 31.94
C PRO A 18 -4.23 -6.88 31.50
N GLN A 19 -3.63 -6.08 32.38
CA GLN A 19 -2.35 -5.41 32.12
C GLN A 19 -1.16 -6.38 32.13
N GLN A 20 -1.20 -7.42 32.96
CA GLN A 20 -0.21 -8.50 32.95
C GLN A 20 -0.32 -9.32 31.66
N MET A 21 -1.55 -9.58 31.20
CA MET A 21 -1.80 -10.27 29.93
C MET A 21 -1.33 -9.48 28.72
N GLN A 22 -1.58 -8.16 28.71
CA GLN A 22 -1.09 -7.28 27.65
C GLN A 22 0.44 -7.23 27.59
N LYS A 23 1.11 -7.15 28.75
CA LYS A 23 2.58 -7.22 28.83
C LYS A 23 3.13 -8.56 28.33
N MET A 24 2.43 -9.64 28.61
CA MET A 24 2.82 -10.99 28.18
C MET A 24 2.65 -11.17 26.66
N MET A 25 1.57 -10.65 26.07
CA MET A 25 1.36 -10.68 24.61
C MET A 25 2.27 -9.71 23.84
N ALA A 26 2.76 -8.66 24.50
CA ALA A 26 3.74 -7.75 23.94
C ALA A 26 5.17 -8.35 23.92
N ASP A 27 5.43 -9.45 24.63
CA ASP A 27 6.68 -10.18 24.54
C ASP A 27 6.73 -10.99 23.22
N PRO A 28 7.66 -10.66 22.29
CA PRO A 28 7.72 -11.29 20.98
C PRO A 28 7.98 -12.81 21.06
N ASN A 29 8.77 -13.26 22.04
CA ASN A 29 9.12 -14.68 22.17
C ASN A 29 7.92 -15.49 22.65
N PHE A 30 7.21 -14.95 23.65
CA PHE A 30 5.99 -15.57 24.15
C PHE A 30 4.89 -15.60 23.08
N ASN A 31 4.70 -14.48 22.37
CA ASN A 31 3.68 -14.36 21.33
C ASN A 31 3.93 -15.34 20.17
N GLN A 32 5.18 -15.43 19.68
CA GLN A 32 5.53 -16.38 18.62
C GLN A 32 5.35 -17.84 19.07
N GLN A 33 5.75 -18.17 20.30
CA GLN A 33 5.59 -19.51 20.83
C GLN A 33 4.10 -19.88 20.98
N MET A 34 3.29 -18.96 21.50
CA MET A 34 1.83 -19.14 21.63
C MET A 34 1.16 -19.31 20.26
N MET A 35 1.49 -18.46 19.28
CA MET A 35 0.95 -18.54 17.93
C MET A 35 1.33 -19.84 17.22
N SER A 36 2.55 -20.35 17.43
CA SER A 36 2.96 -21.66 16.90
C SER A 36 2.16 -22.82 17.54
N GLN A 37 1.83 -22.73 18.82
CA GLN A 37 1.01 -23.73 19.51
C GLN A 37 -0.44 -23.68 19.05
N PHE A 38 -1.02 -22.49 18.83
CA PHE A 38 -2.38 -22.35 18.30
C PHE A 38 -2.50 -22.84 16.86
N ARG A 39 -1.47 -22.63 16.04
CA ARG A 39 -1.43 -23.16 14.67
C ARG A 39 -1.45 -24.69 14.66
N ASN A 40 -0.79 -25.32 15.62
CA ASN A 40 -0.67 -26.78 15.71
C ASN A 40 -1.78 -27.44 16.55
N ASN A 41 -2.58 -26.67 17.29
CA ASN A 41 -3.70 -27.17 18.07
C ASN A 41 -4.90 -26.19 18.04
N PRO A 42 -5.76 -26.30 17.00
CA PRO A 42 -6.93 -25.43 16.83
C PRO A 42 -7.92 -25.50 18.01
N GLN A 43 -7.97 -26.61 18.72
CA GLN A 43 -8.87 -26.81 19.85
C GLN A 43 -8.37 -26.05 21.10
N MET A 44 -7.06 -25.86 21.21
CA MET A 44 -6.46 -25.00 22.24
C MET A 44 -6.85 -23.54 22.02
N MET A 45 -6.86 -23.07 20.76
CA MET A 45 -7.35 -21.73 20.43
C MET A 45 -8.84 -21.58 20.78
N GLN A 46 -9.67 -22.58 20.46
CA GLN A 46 -11.10 -22.55 20.79
C GLN A 46 -11.34 -22.54 22.30
N ASN A 47 -10.63 -23.36 23.07
CA ASN A 47 -10.73 -23.39 24.53
C ASN A 47 -10.26 -22.08 25.17
N TRP A 48 -9.16 -21.53 24.66
CA TRP A 48 -8.62 -20.25 25.10
C TRP A 48 -9.58 -19.09 24.79
N HIS A 49 -10.17 -19.08 23.59
CA HIS A 49 -11.20 -18.13 23.19
C HIS A 49 -12.45 -18.24 24.06
N ASN A 50 -12.94 -19.46 24.29
CA ASN A 50 -14.11 -19.70 25.14
C ASN A 50 -13.87 -19.27 26.59
N GLN A 51 -12.67 -19.49 27.14
CA GLN A 51 -12.32 -19.03 28.48
C GLN A 51 -12.29 -17.50 28.58
N MET A 52 -11.70 -16.82 27.59
CA MET A 52 -11.65 -15.36 27.55
C MET A 52 -13.04 -14.72 27.38
N MET A 53 -13.92 -15.35 26.60
CA MET A 53 -15.27 -14.83 26.34
C MET A 53 -16.26 -15.07 27.48
N ASN A 54 -16.00 -16.05 28.34
CA ASN A 54 -16.82 -16.36 29.51
C ASN A 54 -16.44 -15.54 30.76
N ASP A 55 -15.30 -14.82 30.74
CA ASP A 55 -14.92 -13.88 31.79
C ASP A 55 -15.49 -12.47 31.49
N PRO A 56 -16.40 -11.93 32.33
CA PRO A 56 -17.05 -10.65 32.08
C PRO A 56 -16.08 -9.46 32.02
N GLN A 57 -14.98 -9.49 32.79
CA GLN A 57 -14.01 -8.40 32.84
C GLN A 57 -13.12 -8.40 31.60
N ILE A 58 -12.64 -9.58 31.19
CA ILE A 58 -11.83 -9.73 29.98
C ILE A 58 -12.66 -9.40 28.74
N ARG A 59 -13.91 -9.83 28.69
CA ARG A 59 -14.84 -9.47 27.61
C ARG A 59 -15.06 -7.96 27.51
N GLN A 60 -15.27 -7.28 28.64
CA GLN A 60 -15.43 -5.82 28.64
C GLN A 60 -14.16 -5.10 28.20
N GLN A 61 -12.99 -5.61 28.56
CA GLN A 61 -11.72 -4.97 28.22
C GLN A 61 -11.30 -5.23 26.77
N MET A 62 -11.60 -6.42 26.23
CA MET A 62 -11.47 -6.73 24.81
C MET A 62 -12.45 -5.90 23.98
N MET A 63 -13.69 -5.71 24.44
CA MET A 63 -14.65 -4.76 23.85
C MET A 63 -14.11 -3.33 23.87
N ASN A 64 -13.53 -2.86 24.99
CA ASN A 64 -12.95 -1.52 25.08
C ASN A 64 -11.72 -1.35 24.19
N MET A 65 -10.91 -2.40 24.00
CA MET A 65 -9.73 -2.38 23.14
C MET A 65 -10.12 -2.44 21.66
N MET A 66 -11.11 -3.27 21.29
CA MET A 66 -11.72 -3.26 19.97
C MET A 66 -12.43 -1.95 19.68
N MET A 67 -13.13 -1.35 20.66
CA MET A 67 -13.76 -0.04 20.53
C MET A 67 -12.72 1.06 20.41
N GLY A 68 -11.61 1.01 21.14
CA GLY A 68 -10.51 1.99 21.01
C GLY A 68 -9.83 1.90 19.64
N ASN A 69 -9.60 0.69 19.13
CA ASN A 69 -9.02 0.47 17.80
C ASN A 69 -10.04 0.79 16.69
N MET A 70 -11.33 0.50 16.91
CA MET A 70 -12.44 0.97 16.06
C MET A 70 -12.61 2.48 16.11
N THR A 71 -12.36 3.15 17.24
CA THR A 71 -12.45 4.62 17.33
C THR A 71 -11.32 5.25 16.52
N GLY A 72 -10.11 4.67 16.58
CA GLY A 72 -8.99 5.03 15.70
C GLY A 72 -9.29 4.80 14.22
N MET A 73 -9.83 3.63 13.87
CA MET A 73 -10.27 3.32 12.50
C MET A 73 -11.46 4.19 12.07
N MET A 74 -12.43 4.50 12.93
CA MET A 74 -13.57 5.38 12.63
C MET A 74 -13.17 6.85 12.53
N HIS A 75 -12.14 7.30 13.24
CA HIS A 75 -11.62 8.67 13.09
C HIS A 75 -10.91 8.87 11.74
N GLN A 76 -10.48 7.78 11.10
CA GLN A 76 -9.95 7.74 9.74
C GLN A 76 -11.00 7.40 8.67
N MET A 77 -11.95 6.52 8.97
CA MET A 77 -13.05 6.07 8.09
C MET A 77 -14.31 6.95 8.17
N GLY A 78 -14.32 7.98 9.01
CA GLY A 78 -15.52 8.74 9.39
C GLY A 78 -15.37 10.25 9.33
N ARG A 79 -14.47 10.77 8.48
CA ARG A 79 -14.63 12.18 8.05
C ARG A 79 -15.57 12.15 6.84
N PRO A 80 -16.86 12.48 6.99
CA PRO A 80 -17.75 12.58 5.84
C PRO A 80 -17.18 13.59 4.86
N PHE A 81 -17.32 13.29 3.57
CA PHE A 81 -17.10 14.22 2.48
C PHE A 81 -17.60 15.61 2.88
N ASN A 82 -16.72 16.61 2.82
CA ASN A 82 -17.05 17.97 3.21
C ASN A 82 -17.57 18.73 1.98
N PRO A 83 -18.89 18.93 1.84
CA PRO A 83 -19.46 19.63 0.69
C PRO A 83 -19.06 21.10 0.65
N ASP A 84 -18.58 21.70 1.74
CA ASP A 84 -18.09 23.08 1.71
C ASP A 84 -16.72 23.18 1.02
N LEU A 85 -15.90 22.13 1.12
CA LEU A 85 -14.56 22.07 0.49
C LEU A 85 -14.59 21.44 -0.90
N ASN A 86 -15.61 20.65 -1.22
CA ASN A 86 -15.81 20.11 -2.56
C ASN A 86 -17.29 20.08 -2.97
N PRO A 87 -17.97 21.24 -3.12
CA PRO A 87 -19.42 21.30 -3.33
C PRO A 87 -19.92 20.63 -4.60
N GLN A 88 -19.04 20.27 -5.53
CA GLN A 88 -19.40 19.81 -6.87
C GLN A 88 -19.00 18.35 -7.19
N GLN A 89 -18.32 17.62 -6.27
CA GLN A 89 -17.97 16.19 -6.50
C GLN A 89 -19.19 15.27 -6.62
N ILE A 90 -20.34 15.68 -6.07
CA ILE A 90 -21.64 15.01 -6.24
C ILE A 90 -22.31 15.35 -7.59
N THR A 91 -21.89 16.43 -8.24
CA THR A 91 -22.53 16.98 -9.45
C THR A 91 -21.77 16.64 -10.72
N TYR A 92 -20.45 16.45 -10.63
CA TYR A 92 -19.61 15.95 -11.71
C TYR A 92 -19.04 14.60 -11.30
N PRO A 93 -19.03 13.59 -12.20
CA PRO A 93 -18.21 12.40 -11.96
C PRO A 93 -16.77 12.88 -11.68
N ALA A 94 -16.05 12.17 -10.81
CA ALA A 94 -14.66 12.46 -10.43
C ALA A 94 -13.68 12.25 -11.60
N ILE A 95 -13.99 12.85 -12.75
CA ILE A 95 -13.12 12.96 -13.91
C ILE A 95 -12.21 14.13 -13.59
N PHE A 96 -11.12 13.83 -12.87
CA PHE A 96 -9.96 14.70 -12.95
C PHE A 96 -9.67 14.94 -14.44
N GLY A 97 -9.22 16.15 -14.80
CA GLY A 97 -8.68 16.41 -16.14
C GLY A 97 -7.36 15.67 -16.43
N PHE A 98 -7.13 14.57 -15.72
CA PHE A 98 -6.03 13.61 -15.70
C PHE A 98 -6.59 12.19 -15.90
N ASN A 99 -7.55 12.02 -16.81
CA ASN A 99 -8.13 10.70 -17.14
C ASN A 99 -8.16 10.47 -18.65
N ASP A 100 -7.27 11.13 -19.38
CA ASP A 100 -7.11 10.91 -20.82
C ASP A 100 -6.52 9.50 -21.08
N LEU A 101 -5.71 9.00 -20.14
CA LEU A 101 -5.13 7.67 -20.12
C LEU A 101 -5.05 7.16 -18.68
N HIS A 102 -5.40 5.89 -18.46
CA HIS A 102 -5.27 5.20 -17.18
C HIS A 102 -4.38 3.97 -17.37
N ILE A 103 -3.29 3.91 -16.59
CA ILE A 103 -2.33 2.80 -16.60
C ILE A 103 -2.19 2.24 -15.19
N GLU A 104 -2.27 0.92 -15.05
CA GLU A 104 -1.95 0.22 -13.82
C GLU A 104 -0.61 -0.47 -13.98
N ALA A 105 0.32 -0.24 -13.06
CA ALA A 105 1.63 -0.86 -13.10
C ALA A 105 2.09 -1.26 -11.68
N ILE A 106 2.65 -2.45 -11.55
CA ILE A 106 3.37 -2.84 -10.33
C ILE A 106 4.80 -2.28 -10.38
N ARG A 107 5.60 -2.48 -9.33
CA ARG A 107 7.00 -1.98 -9.24
C ARG A 107 7.11 -0.45 -9.29
N HIS A 108 6.07 0.24 -8.82
CA HIS A 108 6.04 1.70 -8.71
C HIS A 108 6.02 2.15 -7.26
N VAL A 109 6.42 1.30 -6.32
CA VAL A 109 6.62 1.68 -4.92
C VAL A 109 8.03 1.32 -4.52
N LYS A 110 8.70 2.24 -3.83
CA LYS A 110 10.04 2.00 -3.27
C LYS A 110 9.96 0.85 -2.24
N PRO A 111 10.78 -0.21 -2.37
CA PRO A 111 10.69 -1.36 -1.48
C PRO A 111 11.06 -1.06 -0.02
N ASP A 112 12.08 -0.22 0.21
CA ASP A 112 12.61 0.08 1.57
C ASP A 112 12.84 -1.17 2.44
N GLY A 113 13.36 -2.24 1.83
CA GLY A 113 13.61 -3.52 2.51
C GLY A 113 12.41 -4.47 2.56
N ASP A 114 11.26 -4.09 2.02
CA ASP A 114 10.07 -4.93 1.84
C ASP A 114 9.79 -5.18 0.34
N PRO A 115 10.20 -6.35 -0.19
CA PRO A 115 9.96 -6.73 -1.58
C PRO A 115 8.49 -6.82 -1.96
N SER A 116 7.56 -7.02 -1.00
CA SER A 116 6.13 -7.12 -1.31
C SER A 116 5.55 -5.82 -1.87
N LYS A 117 6.19 -4.67 -1.58
CA LYS A 117 5.81 -3.38 -2.17
C LYS A 117 6.00 -3.32 -3.68
N LEU A 118 6.85 -4.17 -4.26
CA LEU A 118 6.99 -4.26 -5.71
C LEU A 118 5.74 -4.84 -6.39
N GLU A 119 4.83 -5.48 -5.63
CA GLU A 119 3.56 -6.03 -6.13
C GLU A 119 2.39 -5.07 -5.94
N VAL A 120 2.62 -3.90 -5.34
CA VAL A 120 1.58 -2.88 -5.21
C VAL A 120 1.28 -2.30 -6.58
N VAL A 121 0.02 -2.42 -7.00
CA VAL A 121 -0.50 -1.78 -8.21
C VAL A 121 -0.59 -0.27 -7.96
N VAL A 122 0.02 0.50 -8.85
CA VAL A 122 -0.03 1.95 -8.86
C VAL A 122 -0.82 2.39 -10.08
N HIS A 123 -1.83 3.22 -9.83
CA HIS A 123 -2.70 3.77 -10.85
C HIS A 123 -2.14 5.12 -11.31
N HIS A 124 -1.88 5.21 -12.62
CA HIS A 124 -1.41 6.39 -13.32
C HIS A 124 -2.61 6.99 -14.03
N HIS A 125 -3.10 8.12 -13.51
CA HIS A 125 -4.20 8.87 -14.10
C HIS A 125 -3.60 10.07 -14.82
N CYS A 126 -3.58 10.01 -16.16
CA CYS A 126 -2.77 10.88 -17.00
C CYS A 126 -3.59 11.94 -17.72
N LYS A 127 -3.00 13.13 -17.83
CA LYS A 127 -3.38 14.17 -18.79
C LYS A 127 -2.37 14.15 -19.93
N VAL A 128 -2.85 14.05 -21.17
CA VAL A 128 -2.00 14.09 -22.37
C VAL A 128 -2.07 15.49 -23.00
N TYR A 129 -0.93 15.99 -23.47
CA TYR A 129 -0.81 17.32 -24.07
C TYR A 129 -0.59 17.27 -25.58
N ASP A 130 -0.78 18.40 -26.25
CA ASP A 130 -0.67 18.52 -27.72
C ASP A 130 0.74 18.19 -28.26
N ASP A 131 1.76 18.31 -27.41
CA ASP A 131 3.16 17.97 -27.73
C ASP A 131 3.52 16.51 -27.43
N MET A 132 2.49 15.66 -27.20
CA MET A 132 2.61 14.24 -26.88
C MET A 132 3.31 13.94 -25.55
N THR A 133 3.53 14.95 -24.70
CA THR A 133 3.90 14.74 -23.31
C THR A 133 2.67 14.36 -22.49
N ALA A 134 2.92 13.79 -21.30
CA ALA A 134 1.86 13.56 -20.34
C ALA A 134 2.32 13.87 -18.91
N ALA A 135 1.35 14.17 -18.05
CA ALA A 135 1.55 14.21 -16.61
C ALA A 135 0.52 13.27 -15.97
N CYS A 136 0.98 12.36 -15.11
CA CYS A 136 0.14 11.35 -14.47
C CYS A 136 0.16 11.52 -12.96
N LEU A 137 -1.03 11.64 -12.36
CA LEU A 137 -1.17 11.54 -10.90
C LEU A 137 -1.12 10.06 -10.50
N LEU A 138 -0.31 9.75 -9.50
CA LEU A 138 -0.08 8.38 -9.05
C LEU A 138 -0.90 8.09 -7.80
N PHE A 139 -1.65 6.98 -7.81
CA PHE A 139 -2.50 6.56 -6.70
C PHE A 139 -2.24 5.10 -6.29
N PRO A 140 -2.26 4.79 -4.97
CA PRO A 140 -1.97 3.46 -4.45
C PRO A 140 -3.14 2.46 -4.47
N THR A 141 -4.37 2.96 -4.64
CA THR A 141 -5.62 2.18 -4.49
C THR A 141 -6.67 2.53 -5.55
N GLY A 142 -6.30 3.37 -6.53
CA GLY A 142 -7.20 3.93 -7.54
C GLY A 142 -7.64 5.36 -7.22
N MET A 143 -8.77 5.77 -7.81
CA MET A 143 -9.38 7.10 -7.65
C MET A 143 -10.74 7.04 -6.90
N GLY A 144 -10.76 6.52 -5.68
CA GLY A 144 -11.89 6.68 -4.76
C GLY A 144 -11.99 8.10 -4.19
N ASP A 145 -13.15 8.46 -3.62
CA ASP A 145 -13.46 9.82 -3.15
C ASP A 145 -12.48 10.40 -2.11
N GLN A 146 -11.72 9.55 -1.43
CA GLN A 146 -10.76 9.93 -0.38
C GLN A 146 -9.32 9.57 -0.73
N ASP A 147 -9.10 8.97 -1.90
CA ASP A 147 -7.77 8.59 -2.34
C ASP A 147 -6.98 9.86 -2.68
N LYS A 148 -5.73 9.86 -2.23
CA LYS A 148 -4.84 11.00 -2.40
C LYS A 148 -3.69 10.59 -3.31
N PRO A 149 -3.34 11.42 -4.29
CA PRO A 149 -2.16 11.14 -5.07
C PRO A 149 -0.94 11.19 -4.15
N TYR A 150 0.02 10.32 -4.42
CA TYR A 150 1.27 10.26 -3.67
C TYR A 150 2.50 10.56 -4.50
N GLY A 151 2.33 10.65 -5.81
CA GLY A 151 3.34 11.14 -6.71
C GLY A 151 2.75 11.70 -7.99
N ILE A 152 3.67 12.15 -8.83
CA ILE A 152 3.42 12.51 -10.22
C ILE A 152 4.48 11.84 -11.09
N GLU A 153 4.07 11.38 -12.25
CA GLU A 153 4.96 11.03 -13.33
C GLU A 153 4.87 12.06 -14.44
N TYR A 154 6.02 12.53 -14.93
CA TYR A 154 6.10 13.24 -16.20
C TYR A 154 6.56 12.28 -17.29
N VAL A 155 5.90 12.34 -18.43
CA VAL A 155 6.20 11.53 -19.60
C VAL A 155 6.60 12.43 -20.76
N VAL A 156 7.73 12.11 -21.39
CA VAL A 156 8.23 12.80 -22.58
C VAL A 156 8.46 11.81 -23.72
N THR A 157 8.44 12.31 -24.96
CA THR A 157 8.75 11.47 -26.13
C THR A 157 10.23 11.08 -26.15
N ALA A 158 10.58 10.00 -26.87
CA ALA A 158 11.97 9.62 -27.09
C ALA A 158 12.81 10.75 -27.74
N GLU A 159 12.19 11.57 -28.60
CA GLU A 159 12.84 12.73 -29.22
C GLU A 159 13.17 13.81 -28.18
N GLN A 160 12.20 14.20 -27.35
CA GLN A 160 12.42 15.17 -26.27
C GLN A 160 13.42 14.65 -25.22
N PHE A 161 13.38 13.35 -24.91
CA PHE A 161 14.35 12.71 -24.02
C PHE A 161 15.78 12.83 -24.58
N ALA A 162 15.97 12.69 -25.89
CA ALA A 162 17.29 12.77 -26.51
C ALA A 162 17.93 14.17 -26.34
N GLU A 163 17.10 15.21 -26.23
CA GLU A 163 17.52 16.60 -26.02
C GLU A 163 17.90 16.93 -24.56
N LEU A 164 17.58 16.05 -23.61
CA LEU A 164 17.93 16.25 -22.20
C LEU A 164 19.44 16.20 -21.96
N PRO A 165 19.96 16.94 -20.97
CA PRO A 165 21.34 16.77 -20.49
C PRO A 165 21.62 15.31 -20.08
N GLU A 166 22.84 14.83 -20.30
CA GLU A 166 23.20 13.43 -20.00
C GLU A 166 23.02 13.07 -18.52
N GLU A 167 23.32 14.00 -17.62
CA GLU A 167 23.12 13.83 -16.18
C GLU A 167 21.64 13.70 -15.79
N GLU A 168 20.73 14.24 -16.60
CA GLU A 168 19.30 14.22 -16.34
C GLU A 168 18.69 12.89 -16.77
N LYS A 169 19.20 12.27 -17.85
CA LYS A 169 18.70 11.00 -18.41
C LYS A 169 18.70 9.86 -17.39
N ALA A 170 19.57 9.89 -16.40
CA ALA A 170 19.67 8.88 -15.33
C ALA A 170 18.43 8.79 -14.42
N TYR A 171 17.55 9.80 -14.43
CA TYR A 171 16.34 9.84 -13.62
C TYR A 171 15.09 9.31 -14.33
N TRP A 172 15.20 8.97 -15.60
CA TRP A 172 14.09 8.54 -16.44
C TRP A 172 14.13 7.03 -16.64
N HIS A 173 13.00 6.46 -17.03
CA HIS A 173 12.90 5.07 -17.43
C HIS A 173 12.12 4.95 -18.76
N TYR A 174 12.52 3.98 -19.57
CA TYR A 174 11.96 3.79 -20.91
C TYR A 174 10.78 2.82 -20.89
N HIS A 175 9.61 3.28 -21.30
CA HIS A 175 8.36 2.53 -21.15
C HIS A 175 8.33 1.22 -21.94
N LYS A 176 8.92 1.14 -23.14
CA LYS A 176 8.98 -0.12 -23.90
C LYS A 176 9.59 -1.28 -23.12
N THR A 177 10.61 -1.00 -22.32
CA THR A 177 11.32 -2.00 -21.51
C THR A 177 10.71 -2.16 -20.12
N GLU A 178 10.07 -1.12 -19.61
CA GLU A 178 9.48 -1.11 -18.27
C GLU A 178 8.09 -1.76 -18.26
N PHE A 179 7.21 -1.46 -19.22
CA PHE A 179 5.83 -1.99 -19.25
C PHE A 179 5.75 -3.52 -19.08
N PRO A 180 6.56 -4.35 -19.78
CA PRO A 180 6.53 -5.79 -19.57
C PRO A 180 6.99 -6.20 -18.17
N ARG A 181 8.00 -5.52 -17.60
CA ARG A 181 8.52 -5.81 -16.26
C ARG A 181 7.54 -5.40 -15.16
N ALA A 182 6.83 -4.30 -15.36
CA ALA A 182 5.87 -3.75 -14.41
C ALA A 182 4.46 -4.32 -14.60
N HIS A 183 4.29 -5.31 -15.50
CA HIS A 183 2.99 -5.86 -15.87
C HIS A 183 1.96 -4.76 -16.16
N ALA A 184 2.36 -3.73 -16.92
CA ALA A 184 1.52 -2.58 -17.17
C ALA A 184 0.22 -2.99 -17.90
N THR A 185 -0.92 -2.53 -17.39
CA THR A 185 -2.24 -2.75 -17.98
C THR A 185 -2.98 -1.43 -18.21
N PHE A 186 -3.95 -1.46 -19.12
CA PHE A 186 -4.70 -0.29 -19.59
C PHE A 186 -6.20 -0.55 -19.44
N PRO A 187 -6.74 -0.48 -18.21
CA PRO A 187 -8.06 -1.00 -17.88
C PRO A 187 -9.22 -0.34 -18.64
N ASP A 188 -9.04 0.92 -19.05
CA ASP A 188 -10.06 1.72 -19.72
C ASP A 188 -10.00 1.66 -21.26
N MET A 189 -9.15 0.80 -21.82
CA MET A 189 -9.02 0.60 -23.26
C MET A 189 -9.29 -0.85 -23.67
N ASN A 190 -10.04 -1.04 -24.75
CA ASN A 190 -10.12 -2.36 -25.37
C ASN A 190 -8.88 -2.67 -26.23
N GLU A 191 -8.72 -3.92 -26.64
CA GLU A 191 -7.53 -4.39 -27.38
C GLU A 191 -7.26 -3.60 -28.67
N SER A 192 -8.30 -3.18 -29.41
CA SER A 192 -8.17 -2.43 -30.66
C SER A 192 -7.74 -0.97 -30.43
N GLU A 193 -8.19 -0.36 -29.34
CA GLU A 193 -7.74 0.96 -28.90
C GLU A 193 -6.28 0.89 -28.43
N LEU A 194 -5.97 -0.09 -27.57
CA LEU A 194 -4.63 -0.28 -27.05
C LEU A 194 -3.61 -0.57 -28.15
N ALA A 195 -3.97 -1.36 -29.17
CA ALA A 195 -3.08 -1.66 -30.30
C ALA A 195 -2.64 -0.41 -31.08
N LYS A 196 -3.43 0.68 -31.05
CA LYS A 196 -3.09 1.96 -31.71
C LYS A 196 -2.22 2.85 -30.83
N VAL A 197 -2.49 2.84 -29.52
CA VAL A 197 -1.86 3.74 -28.55
C VAL A 197 -0.55 3.18 -28.01
N LYS A 198 -0.48 1.87 -27.74
CA LYS A 198 0.69 1.23 -27.13
C LYS A 198 2.01 1.46 -27.90
N PRO A 199 2.07 1.37 -29.23
CA PRO A 199 3.32 1.65 -29.95
C PRO A 199 3.82 3.08 -29.77
N ILE A 200 2.93 4.04 -29.50
CA ILE A 200 3.28 5.42 -29.21
C ILE A 200 3.84 5.51 -27.78
N LEU A 201 3.13 4.94 -26.81
CA LEU A 201 3.56 4.94 -25.41
C LEU A 201 4.87 4.18 -25.19
N ASP A 202 5.12 3.11 -25.94
CA ASP A 202 6.39 2.37 -25.87
C ASP A 202 7.57 3.29 -26.19
N GLU A 203 7.40 4.29 -27.06
CA GLU A 203 8.45 5.24 -27.45
C GLU A 203 8.47 6.52 -26.59
N THR A 204 8.18 6.37 -25.30
CA THR A 204 8.22 7.46 -24.30
C THR A 204 9.05 7.12 -23.07
N TYR A 205 9.42 8.14 -22.31
CA TYR A 205 10.19 8.04 -21.07
C TYR A 205 9.43 8.67 -19.91
N GLY A 206 9.41 7.99 -18.78
CA GLY A 206 8.77 8.43 -17.54
C GLY A 206 9.79 8.90 -16.48
N LYS A 207 9.47 9.99 -15.77
CA LYS A 207 10.17 10.42 -14.55
C LYS A 207 9.18 10.54 -13.41
N VAL A 208 9.39 9.71 -12.39
CA VAL A 208 8.49 9.59 -11.24
C VAL A 208 9.01 10.38 -10.06
N PHE A 209 8.14 11.22 -9.50
CA PHE A 209 8.37 11.98 -8.28
C PHE A 209 7.34 11.56 -7.24
N TYR A 210 7.80 11.13 -6.06
CA TYR A 210 6.94 10.89 -4.91
C TYR A 210 7.00 12.06 -3.94
N PHE A 211 5.83 12.50 -3.48
CA PHE A 211 5.72 13.58 -2.49
C PHE A 211 5.90 13.04 -1.06
N TRP A 212 5.61 11.75 -0.85
CA TRP A 212 5.56 11.07 0.44
C TRP A 212 5.57 9.55 0.26
N GLN A 213 5.80 8.82 1.36
CA GLN A 213 5.97 7.38 1.32
C GLN A 213 4.63 6.63 1.28
N TYR A 214 4.62 5.51 0.55
CA TYR A 214 3.48 4.61 0.51
C TYR A 214 3.17 4.06 1.91
N GLY A 215 1.91 4.18 2.34
CA GLY A 215 1.42 3.69 3.64
C GLY A 215 1.48 4.73 4.77
N ASP A 216 2.09 5.89 4.56
CA ASP A 216 2.09 6.96 5.54
C ASP A 216 0.69 7.58 5.73
N LYS A 217 0.40 7.99 6.96
CA LYS A 217 -0.89 8.63 7.30
C LYS A 217 -0.98 10.08 6.81
N HIS A 218 0.15 10.76 6.69
CA HIS A 218 0.25 12.18 6.35
C HIS A 218 1.41 12.39 5.38
N PRO A 219 1.34 13.38 4.47
CA PRO A 219 2.44 13.69 3.54
C PRO A 219 3.59 14.34 4.31
N ILE A 220 4.47 13.50 4.83
CA ILE A 220 5.63 13.88 5.64
C ILE A 220 6.91 13.38 4.96
N GLY A 221 8.04 13.94 5.39
CA GLY A 221 9.34 13.62 4.81
C GLY A 221 9.69 14.48 3.61
N GLU A 222 10.77 14.10 2.94
CA GLU A 222 11.26 14.78 1.74
C GLU A 222 10.70 14.10 0.49
N PRO A 223 10.37 14.87 -0.56
CA PRO A 223 10.02 14.29 -1.84
C PRO A 223 11.24 13.61 -2.47
N GLU A 224 11.00 12.55 -3.25
CA GLU A 224 12.07 11.79 -3.90
C GLU A 224 11.76 11.48 -5.36
N VAL A 225 12.81 11.29 -6.16
CA VAL A 225 12.72 10.74 -7.52
C VAL A 225 12.95 9.23 -7.43
N LEU A 226 12.00 8.43 -7.92
CA LEU A 226 12.15 6.98 -8.02
C LEU A 226 12.48 6.60 -9.45
N VAL A 227 13.63 5.95 -9.64
CA VAL A 227 14.04 5.47 -10.96
C VAL A 227 13.61 4.01 -11.14
N ILE A 228 12.46 3.81 -11.80
CA ILE A 228 11.77 2.51 -11.92
C ILE A 228 12.66 1.41 -12.51
N GLN A 229 13.47 1.75 -13.52
CA GLN A 229 14.39 0.80 -14.16
C GLN A 229 15.42 0.19 -13.18
N HIS A 230 15.79 0.91 -12.12
CA HIS A 230 16.80 0.47 -11.15
C HIS A 230 16.25 -0.42 -10.03
N LEU A 231 14.93 -0.63 -9.97
CA LEU A 231 14.34 -1.52 -8.99
C LEU A 231 14.77 -2.99 -9.23
N PRO A 232 14.98 -3.78 -8.17
CA PRO A 232 15.47 -5.15 -8.29
C PRO A 232 14.47 -6.05 -9.00
N GLU A 233 14.93 -7.00 -9.81
CA GLU A 233 14.06 -7.97 -10.47
C GLU A 233 13.33 -8.86 -9.45
N GLN A 234 12.09 -9.24 -9.76
CA GLN A 234 11.36 -10.29 -9.02
C GLN A 234 11.97 -11.65 -9.39
N PRO A 235 12.16 -12.58 -8.43
CA PRO A 235 12.64 -13.93 -8.70
C PRO A 235 11.62 -14.80 -9.45
#